data_AF-A0A0B1T309-F1
#
_entry.id   AF-A0A0B1T309-F1
#
_cell.length_a   1.000
_cell.length_b   1.000
_cell.length_c   1.000
_cell.angle_alpha   90.00
_cell.angle_beta   90.00
_cell.angle_gamma   90.00
#
_symmetry.space_group_name_H-M   'P 1'
#
loop_
_entity.id
_entity.type
_entity.pdbx_description
1 polymer ?
#
loop_
_entity_poly.entity_id
_entity_poly.type
_entity_poly.pdbx_seq_one_letter_code
_entity_poly.pdbx_strand_id
1 'polypeptide(L)'
;MCLGSDGYDHYAFPEATALDVIQPCPHSLIAKIKSANLTYEIFFRTLEDEKAGIDHGAAKAIVDFAPDLTPTSLVSKVVRDFKRTGHIKVDESENDYLLQLVGQKSYLTKCDKLLITYSDVRSAFENYANPRFVLRRKAIVLLDYPKPRPIHKPNYVRAEESRLASEEAKRNNTSGSASDSTEASITLWDVDEYLSMRPLSCSNMGTSDMDSQISVEFSVYCGKTSLVHKASSKVPSHNPRWVECLISMFSQGMILFDLYMKDLPPAAILSVHLVETKLKKGKSEDRVLGWANIRLLDWRGELLQGVVTLNLWGGEPEYPPHGRIGCNDNKQGSNCRLIIELAQYRSPKVRMPDSSQFAPFIKFIYSLEKPEKVRSDEFSVRRILDTLRKRLLGGVISTEEELFVWTQR
;
A
#
# COMPACT_ATOMS: atom_id res chain seq x y z
N MET A 1 -10.04 -8.51 9.09
CA MET A 1 -10.86 -9.07 10.18
C MET A 1 -10.88 -8.05 11.30
N CYS A 2 -12.00 -7.36 11.51
CA CYS A 2 -12.16 -6.57 12.73
C CYS A 2 -12.50 -7.58 13.82
N LEU A 3 -11.62 -7.74 14.81
CA LEU A 3 -11.91 -8.51 16.01
C LEU A 3 -13.13 -7.87 16.72
N GLY A 4 -13.88 -8.68 17.47
CA GLY A 4 -15.03 -8.24 18.24
C GLY A 4 -14.68 -7.23 19.36
N SER A 5 -15.69 -6.93 20.16
CA SER A 5 -15.60 -5.91 21.22
C SER A 5 -15.71 -6.46 22.64
N ASP A 6 -15.95 -7.77 22.78
CA ASP A 6 -16.25 -8.43 24.05
C ASP A 6 -15.56 -9.79 24.14
N GLY A 7 -15.23 -10.24 25.36
CA GLY A 7 -14.72 -11.59 25.61
C GLY A 7 -13.35 -11.86 24.96
N TYR A 8 -13.18 -13.06 24.40
CA TYR A 8 -11.96 -13.45 23.66
C TYR A 8 -11.85 -12.79 22.29
N ASP A 9 -12.97 -12.30 21.76
CA ASP A 9 -12.99 -11.57 20.51
C ASP A 9 -12.56 -10.11 20.69
N HIS A 10 -12.31 -9.65 21.93
CA HIS A 10 -11.87 -8.29 22.18
C HIS A 10 -10.57 -7.99 21.40
N TYR A 11 -10.54 -6.87 20.66
CA TYR A 11 -9.41 -6.52 19.78
C TYR A 11 -8.02 -6.47 20.45
N ALA A 12 -7.98 -6.17 21.75
CA ALA A 12 -6.75 -6.14 22.55
C ALA A 12 -6.48 -7.44 23.31
N PHE A 13 -7.32 -8.47 23.15
CA PHE A 13 -7.14 -9.75 23.82
C PHE A 13 -5.90 -10.45 23.25
N PRO A 14 -4.90 -10.76 24.09
CA PRO A 14 -3.63 -11.32 23.64
C PRO A 14 -3.74 -12.83 23.40
N GLU A 15 -4.21 -13.19 22.21
CA GLU A 15 -4.27 -14.59 21.77
C GLU A 15 -2.89 -15.10 21.32
N ALA A 16 -2.52 -16.31 21.76
CA ALA A 16 -1.28 -16.97 21.36
C ALA A 16 -1.27 -17.32 19.87
N THR A 17 -0.11 -17.21 19.22
CA THR A 17 0.00 -17.43 17.78
C THR A 17 0.01 -18.93 17.48
N ALA A 18 -1.06 -19.41 16.86
CA ALA A 18 -1.12 -20.75 16.28
C ALA A 18 -0.58 -20.71 14.83
N LEU A 19 0.39 -21.56 14.53
CA LEU A 19 0.95 -21.73 13.20
C LEU A 19 -0.02 -22.51 12.31
N ASP A 20 -0.28 -22.00 11.12
CA ASP A 20 -1.03 -22.73 10.10
C ASP A 20 -0.04 -23.56 9.27
N VAL A 21 0.17 -24.81 9.67
CA VAL A 21 1.15 -25.73 9.08
C VAL A 21 0.48 -26.95 8.49
N ILE A 22 0.95 -27.35 7.30
CA ILE A 22 0.47 -28.54 6.56
C ILE A 22 0.61 -29.81 7.41
N GLN A 23 1.68 -29.90 8.19
CA GLN A 23 1.88 -30.96 9.18
C GLN A 23 1.94 -30.35 10.59
N PRO A 24 0.94 -30.63 11.46
CA PRO A 24 0.88 -30.06 12.82
C PRO A 24 2.07 -30.45 13.69
N CYS A 25 2.60 -31.66 13.52
CA CYS A 25 3.75 -32.16 14.26
C CYS A 25 4.62 -33.08 13.39
N PRO A 26 5.86 -32.67 13.04
CA PRO A 26 6.81 -33.53 12.34
C PRO A 26 7.19 -34.76 13.15
N HIS A 27 7.36 -35.92 12.51
CA HIS A 27 7.77 -37.16 13.19
C HIS A 27 9.10 -37.04 13.95
N SER A 28 10.04 -36.23 13.43
CA SER A 28 11.30 -35.94 14.08
C SER A 28 11.12 -35.25 15.44
N LEU A 29 10.13 -34.35 15.55
CA LEU A 29 9.83 -33.65 16.80
C LEU A 29 9.17 -34.60 17.81
N ILE A 30 8.28 -35.49 17.38
CA ILE A 30 7.67 -36.52 18.25
C ILE A 30 8.74 -37.44 18.83
N ALA A 31 9.66 -37.93 17.99
CA ALA A 31 10.75 -38.79 18.43
C ALA A 31 11.63 -38.08 19.48
N LYS A 32 11.95 -36.80 19.25
CA LYS A 32 12.71 -35.94 20.16
C LYS A 32 12.01 -35.77 21.52
N ILE A 33 10.72 -35.46 21.52
CA ILE A 33 9.91 -35.30 22.73
C ILE A 33 9.91 -36.59 23.56
N LYS A 34 9.69 -37.73 22.90
CA LYS A 34 9.70 -39.05 23.56
C LYS A 34 11.09 -39.41 24.10
N SER A 35 12.16 -39.15 23.35
CA SER A 35 13.53 -39.47 23.80
C SER A 35 13.97 -38.64 25.00
N ALA A 36 13.53 -37.39 25.08
CA ALA A 36 13.88 -36.48 26.18
C ALA A 36 12.83 -36.48 27.32
N ASN A 37 11.79 -37.32 27.23
CA ASN A 37 10.68 -37.42 28.18
C ASN A 37 10.07 -36.05 28.54
N LEU A 38 9.85 -35.20 27.53
CA LEU A 38 9.33 -33.85 27.73
C LEU A 38 7.83 -33.89 28.05
N THR A 39 7.40 -33.02 28.95
CA THR A 39 6.02 -32.97 29.49
C THR A 39 5.48 -31.54 29.46
N TYR A 40 4.17 -31.39 29.67
CA TYR A 40 3.54 -30.10 29.92
C TYR A 40 3.52 -29.81 31.42
N GLU A 41 3.95 -28.61 31.80
CA GLU A 41 3.91 -28.15 33.21
C GLU A 41 2.83 -27.09 33.36
N ILE A 42 1.90 -27.29 34.29
CA ILE A 42 0.78 -26.38 34.53
C ILE A 42 0.81 -25.92 35.97
N PHE A 43 0.79 -24.59 36.16
CA PHE A 43 0.79 -23.93 37.45
C PHE A 43 -0.59 -23.37 37.74
N PHE A 44 -1.07 -23.57 38.97
CA PHE A 44 -2.38 -23.11 39.43
C PHE A 44 -2.26 -22.30 40.71
N ARG A 45 -3.08 -21.26 40.82
CA ARG A 45 -3.14 -20.36 41.97
C ARG A 45 -4.52 -20.43 42.61
N THR A 46 -4.56 -20.30 43.94
CA THR A 46 -5.83 -20.14 44.64
C THR A 46 -6.54 -18.87 44.17
N LEU A 47 -7.85 -18.78 44.38
CA LEU A 47 -8.62 -17.61 43.97
C LEU A 47 -8.13 -16.32 44.66
N GLU A 48 -7.69 -16.43 45.90
CA GLU A 48 -7.18 -15.33 46.72
C GLU A 48 -5.83 -14.84 46.17
N ASP A 49 -4.92 -15.78 45.89
CA ASP A 49 -3.60 -15.46 45.32
C ASP A 49 -3.71 -14.90 43.90
N GLU A 50 -4.64 -15.40 43.09
CA GLU A 50 -4.87 -14.90 41.73
C GLU A 50 -5.39 -13.46 41.73
N LYS A 51 -6.28 -13.12 42.68
CA LYS A 51 -6.78 -11.74 42.86
C LYS A 51 -5.72 -10.81 43.43
N ALA A 52 -4.86 -11.31 44.32
CA ALA A 52 -3.78 -10.55 44.93
C ALA A 52 -2.53 -10.43 44.04
N GLY A 53 -2.45 -11.21 42.95
CA GLY A 53 -1.29 -11.24 42.07
C GLY A 53 -0.05 -11.89 42.71
N ILE A 54 -0.25 -12.82 43.65
CA ILE A 54 0.83 -13.48 44.38
C ILE A 54 1.23 -14.76 43.63
N ASP A 55 2.53 -14.90 43.38
CA ASP A 55 3.11 -15.99 42.57
C ASP A 55 3.75 -17.10 43.43
N HIS A 56 3.85 -16.90 44.75
CA HIS A 56 4.47 -17.86 45.67
C HIS A 56 3.49 -18.94 46.10
N GLY A 57 3.91 -20.22 46.05
CA GLY A 57 3.09 -21.35 46.51
C GLY A 57 2.13 -21.96 45.47
N ALA A 58 2.30 -21.66 44.19
CA ALA A 58 1.45 -22.21 43.13
C ALA A 58 1.53 -23.75 43.06
N ALA A 59 0.37 -24.40 42.97
CA ALA A 59 0.28 -25.84 42.77
C ALA A 59 0.73 -26.21 41.35
N LYS A 60 1.51 -27.29 41.21
CA LYS A 60 2.05 -27.75 39.93
C LYS A 60 1.44 -29.09 39.54
N ALA A 61 0.90 -29.17 38.31
CA ALA A 61 0.52 -30.41 37.66
C ALA A 61 1.49 -30.70 36.50
N ILE A 62 1.84 -31.97 36.33
CA ILE A 62 2.69 -32.44 35.22
C ILE A 62 1.83 -33.38 34.38
N VAL A 63 1.76 -33.11 33.07
CA VAL A 63 0.97 -33.89 32.12
C VAL A 63 1.87 -34.38 31.00
N ASP A 64 1.85 -35.70 30.76
CA ASP A 64 2.61 -36.30 29.67
C ASP A 64 2.19 -35.75 28.30
N PHE A 65 3.17 -35.66 27.40
CA PHE A 65 2.91 -35.20 26.05
C PHE A 65 1.99 -36.15 25.28
N ALA A 66 0.96 -35.59 24.65
CA ALA A 66 0.13 -36.26 23.67
C ALA A 66 -0.02 -35.37 22.41
N PRO A 67 0.08 -35.95 21.20
CA PRO A 67 0.11 -35.18 19.94
C PRO A 67 -1.25 -34.59 19.55
N ASP A 68 -2.33 -35.17 20.05
CA ASP A 68 -3.73 -34.81 19.82
C ASP A 68 -4.31 -33.89 20.91
N LEU A 69 -3.47 -33.44 21.86
CA LEU A 69 -3.91 -32.64 22.98
C LEU A 69 -4.26 -31.20 22.55
N THR A 70 -5.45 -30.74 22.92
CA THR A 70 -5.94 -29.37 22.70
C THR A 70 -5.90 -28.58 24.01
N PRO A 71 -5.96 -27.24 23.97
CA PRO A 71 -6.06 -26.43 25.17
C PRO A 71 -7.21 -26.86 26.07
N THR A 72 -8.39 -27.15 25.50
CA THR A 72 -9.57 -27.58 26.26
C THR A 72 -9.36 -28.94 26.92
N SER A 73 -8.81 -29.93 26.21
CA SER A 73 -8.59 -31.25 26.80
C SER A 73 -7.52 -31.23 27.90
N LEU A 74 -6.49 -30.38 27.75
CA LEU A 74 -5.48 -30.16 28.79
C LEU A 74 -6.10 -29.49 30.03
N VAL A 75 -6.89 -28.42 29.85
CA VAL A 75 -7.60 -27.75 30.95
C VAL A 75 -8.48 -28.75 31.71
N SER A 76 -9.32 -29.51 30.99
CA SER A 76 -10.19 -30.52 31.58
C SER A 76 -9.43 -31.55 32.42
N LYS A 77 -8.31 -32.07 31.90
CA LYS A 77 -7.47 -33.05 32.62
C LYS A 77 -6.90 -32.45 33.90
N VAL A 78 -6.33 -31.25 33.81
CA VAL A 78 -5.68 -30.57 34.93
C VAL A 78 -6.69 -30.12 36.00
N VAL A 79 -7.85 -29.61 35.60
CA VAL A 79 -8.92 -29.22 36.53
C VAL A 79 -9.42 -30.43 37.32
N ARG A 80 -9.61 -31.59 36.68
CA ARG A 80 -9.99 -32.82 37.39
C ARG A 80 -8.93 -33.27 38.40
N ASP A 81 -7.65 -33.21 38.03
CA ASP A 81 -6.56 -33.54 38.93
C ASP A 81 -6.50 -32.58 40.13
N PHE A 82 -6.72 -31.27 39.91
CA PHE A 82 -6.78 -30.27 40.98
C PHE A 82 -8.04 -30.37 41.85
N LYS A 83 -9.17 -30.83 41.31
CA LYS A 83 -10.36 -31.17 42.11
C LYS A 83 -10.09 -32.38 43.02
N ARG A 84 -9.45 -33.43 42.50
CA ARG A 84 -9.09 -34.62 43.29
C ARG A 84 -8.14 -34.30 44.45
N THR A 85 -7.23 -33.36 44.24
CA THR A 85 -6.25 -32.93 45.25
C THR A 85 -6.79 -31.85 46.19
N GLY A 86 -8.02 -31.37 46.00
CA GLY A 86 -8.67 -30.40 46.87
C GLY A 86 -8.25 -28.93 46.64
N HIS A 87 -7.51 -28.65 45.57
CA HIS A 87 -7.09 -27.28 45.23
C HIS A 87 -8.18 -26.45 44.53
N ILE A 88 -9.10 -27.11 43.81
CA ILE A 88 -10.26 -26.49 43.15
C ILE A 88 -11.55 -26.96 43.82
N LYS A 89 -12.48 -26.03 44.07
CA LYS A 89 -13.80 -26.34 44.63
C LYS A 89 -14.62 -27.19 43.64
N VAL A 90 -15.43 -28.11 44.16
CA VAL A 90 -16.20 -29.06 43.33
C VAL A 90 -17.14 -28.33 42.35
N ASP A 91 -17.68 -27.18 42.76
CA ASP A 91 -18.67 -26.37 42.03
C ASP A 91 -18.12 -25.62 40.80
N GLU A 92 -16.79 -25.45 40.67
CA GLU A 92 -16.20 -24.70 39.55
C GLU A 92 -16.18 -25.54 38.26
N SER A 93 -16.59 -24.97 37.11
CA SER A 93 -16.64 -25.71 35.85
C SER A 93 -15.26 -25.77 35.18
N GLU A 94 -15.00 -26.83 34.41
CA GLU A 94 -13.79 -26.92 33.56
C GLU A 94 -13.77 -25.77 32.53
N ASN A 95 -14.95 -25.30 32.13
CA ASN A 95 -15.12 -24.21 31.17
C ASN A 95 -14.85 -22.81 31.75
N ASP A 96 -14.61 -22.67 33.06
CA ASP A 96 -14.35 -21.37 33.69
C ASP A 96 -12.86 -20.98 33.64
N TYR A 97 -12.03 -21.84 33.05
CA TYR A 97 -10.59 -21.72 33.02
C TYR A 97 -10.03 -21.55 31.61
N LEU A 98 -8.86 -20.92 31.54
CA LEU A 98 -8.08 -20.72 30.32
C LEU A 98 -6.59 -20.94 30.61
N LEU A 99 -5.83 -21.26 29.57
CA LEU A 99 -4.38 -21.43 29.67
C LEU A 99 -3.67 -20.15 29.25
N GLN A 100 -2.74 -19.72 30.09
CA GLN A 100 -1.81 -18.63 29.82
C GLN A 100 -0.39 -19.20 29.68
N LEU A 101 0.41 -18.70 28.74
CA LEU A 101 1.84 -19.04 28.69
C LEU A 101 2.61 -18.37 29.85
N VAL A 102 3.47 -19.12 30.54
CA VAL A 102 4.27 -18.56 31.64
C VAL A 102 5.21 -17.47 31.12
N GLY A 103 5.25 -16.33 31.82
CA GLY A 103 6.11 -15.19 31.46
C GLY A 103 5.56 -14.30 30.34
N GLN A 104 4.42 -14.66 29.76
CA GLN A 104 3.74 -13.86 28.74
C GLN A 104 2.30 -13.57 29.16
N LYS A 105 1.69 -12.51 28.61
CA LYS A 105 0.25 -12.27 28.75
C LYS A 105 -0.58 -12.96 27.67
N SER A 106 -0.02 -13.94 26.96
CA SER A 106 -0.68 -14.64 25.86
C SER A 106 -1.54 -15.80 26.37
N TYR A 107 -2.76 -15.92 25.84
CA TYR A 107 -3.73 -16.95 26.21
C TYR A 107 -4.02 -17.90 25.05
N LEU A 108 -4.41 -19.14 25.37
CA LEU A 108 -4.81 -20.14 24.39
C LEU A 108 -6.33 -20.31 24.46
N THR A 109 -7.07 -19.66 23.57
CA THR A 109 -8.54 -19.72 23.56
C THR A 109 -9.12 -20.56 22.43
N LYS A 110 -8.35 -20.84 21.37
CA LYS A 110 -8.79 -21.69 20.26
C LYS A 110 -8.88 -23.16 20.67
N CYS A 111 -10.10 -23.67 20.79
CA CYS A 111 -10.41 -25.04 21.22
C CYS A 111 -10.15 -26.11 20.15
N ASP A 112 -10.14 -25.71 18.87
CA ASP A 112 -9.98 -26.56 17.69
C ASP A 112 -8.50 -26.79 17.29
N LYS A 113 -7.57 -26.03 17.87
CA LYS A 113 -6.14 -26.10 17.56
C LYS A 113 -5.40 -27.01 18.55
N LEU A 114 -4.46 -27.79 18.02
CA LEU A 114 -3.58 -28.65 18.82
C LEU A 114 -2.53 -27.80 19.56
N LEU A 115 -2.17 -28.18 20.77
CA LEU A 115 -1.18 -27.45 21.58
C LEU A 115 0.18 -27.29 20.89
N ILE A 116 0.61 -28.31 20.14
CA ILE A 116 1.89 -28.28 19.41
C ILE A 116 1.91 -27.30 18.23
N THR A 117 0.77 -26.81 17.77
CA THR A 117 0.70 -25.82 16.68
C THR A 117 1.00 -24.40 17.15
N TYR A 118 0.93 -24.14 18.46
CA TYR A 118 1.29 -22.84 19.00
C TYR A 118 2.80 -22.63 18.93
N SER A 119 3.23 -21.47 18.43
CA SER A 119 4.64 -21.16 18.16
C SER A 119 5.53 -21.33 19.40
N ASP A 120 5.07 -20.84 20.55
CA ASP A 120 5.83 -20.91 21.80
C ASP A 120 5.94 -22.34 22.33
N VAL A 121 4.87 -23.14 22.22
CA VAL A 121 4.86 -24.54 22.64
C VAL A 121 5.78 -25.37 21.76
N ARG A 122 5.72 -25.16 20.44
CA ARG A 122 6.60 -25.81 19.48
C ARG A 122 8.06 -25.46 19.72
N SER A 123 8.35 -24.17 19.90
CA SER A 123 9.71 -23.69 20.19
C SER A 123 10.27 -24.28 21.48
N ALA A 124 9.45 -24.41 22.53
CA ALA A 124 9.87 -25.05 23.78
C ALA A 124 10.33 -26.50 23.54
N PHE A 125 9.53 -27.30 22.82
CA PHE A 125 9.92 -28.68 22.48
C PHE A 125 11.14 -28.75 21.56
N GLU A 126 11.25 -27.86 20.58
CA GLU A 126 12.42 -27.74 19.70
C GLU A 126 13.69 -27.39 20.48
N ASN A 127 13.57 -26.71 21.63
CA ASN A 127 14.68 -26.34 22.51
C ASN A 127 14.91 -27.30 23.69
N TYR A 128 14.30 -28.49 23.70
CA TYR A 128 14.37 -29.45 24.82
C TYR A 128 13.85 -28.90 26.17
N ALA A 129 12.90 -27.97 26.11
CA ALA A 129 12.25 -27.40 27.27
C ALA A 129 10.79 -27.88 27.39
N ASN A 130 10.32 -28.03 28.63
CA ASN A 130 8.91 -28.30 28.90
C ASN A 130 8.09 -27.01 28.74
N PRO A 131 7.06 -26.99 27.87
CA PRO A 131 6.13 -25.87 27.81
C PRO A 131 5.44 -25.67 29.15
N ARG A 132 5.42 -24.42 29.63
CA ARG A 132 4.86 -24.06 30.93
C ARG A 132 3.63 -23.17 30.76
N PHE A 133 2.56 -23.53 31.46
CA PHE A 133 1.30 -22.81 31.43
C PHE A 133 0.86 -22.40 32.83
N VAL A 134 0.10 -21.31 32.93
CA VAL A 134 -0.65 -20.92 34.12
C VAL A 134 -2.13 -21.12 33.82
N LEU A 135 -2.81 -21.87 34.68
CA LEU A 135 -4.26 -22.01 34.63
C LEU A 135 -4.90 -20.77 35.27
N ARG A 136 -5.66 -20.00 34.49
CA ARG A 136 -6.28 -18.73 34.91
C ARG A 136 -7.79 -18.79 34.83
N ARG A 137 -8.48 -18.06 35.70
CA ARG A 137 -9.95 -17.96 35.68
C ARG A 137 -10.40 -16.91 34.67
N LYS A 138 -11.36 -17.28 33.83
CA LYS A 138 -11.94 -16.40 32.78
C LYS A 138 -12.51 -15.12 33.36
N ALA A 139 -13.24 -15.23 34.46
CA ALA A 139 -13.85 -14.10 35.13
C ALA A 139 -12.83 -13.04 35.61
N ILE A 140 -11.60 -13.44 35.93
CA ILE A 140 -10.54 -12.50 36.34
C ILE A 140 -9.89 -11.89 35.10
N VAL A 141 -9.52 -12.72 34.12
CA VAL A 141 -8.84 -12.24 32.91
C VAL A 141 -9.70 -11.28 32.11
N LEU A 142 -11.01 -11.53 31.98
CA LEU A 142 -11.90 -10.70 31.18
C LEU A 142 -12.19 -9.31 31.80
N LEU A 143 -11.91 -9.10 33.08
CA LEU A 143 -12.04 -7.77 33.71
C LEU A 143 -11.02 -6.77 33.13
N ASP A 144 -9.86 -7.25 32.68
CA ASP A 144 -8.82 -6.42 32.08
C ASP A 144 -9.18 -5.96 30.65
N TYR A 145 -10.24 -6.53 30.04
CA TYR A 145 -10.67 -6.27 28.66
C TYR A 145 -12.13 -5.79 28.60
N PRO A 146 -12.45 -4.62 29.19
CA PRO A 146 -13.79 -4.07 29.14
C PRO A 146 -14.16 -3.62 27.73
N LYS A 147 -15.45 -3.72 27.39
CA LYS A 147 -15.98 -3.26 26.11
C LYS A 147 -15.56 -1.82 25.80
N PRO A 148 -14.96 -1.55 24.62
CA PRO A 148 -14.57 -0.19 24.25
C PRO A 148 -15.81 0.70 24.12
N ARG A 149 -15.64 1.99 24.45
CA ARG A 149 -16.70 2.99 24.28
C ARG A 149 -17.06 3.12 22.80
N PRO A 150 -18.33 3.42 22.45
CA PRO A 150 -18.72 3.65 21.06
C PRO A 150 -17.85 4.74 20.41
N ILE A 151 -17.24 4.43 19.26
CA ILE A 151 -16.45 5.41 18.51
C ILE A 151 -17.40 6.42 17.89
N HIS A 152 -17.26 7.69 18.27
CA HIS A 152 -18.07 8.75 17.70
C HIS A 152 -17.60 9.10 16.30
N LYS A 153 -18.56 9.23 15.39
CA LYS A 153 -18.31 9.71 14.02
C LYS A 153 -17.73 11.12 14.07
N PRO A 154 -16.53 11.37 13.54
CA PRO A 154 -15.91 12.68 13.59
C PRO A 154 -16.62 13.68 12.67
N ASN A 155 -16.46 14.97 12.96
CA ASN A 155 -17.23 16.03 12.29
C ASN A 155 -17.00 16.08 10.78
N TYR A 156 -15.75 15.89 10.32
CA TYR A 156 -15.41 15.93 8.90
C TYR A 156 -16.15 14.87 8.06
N VAL A 157 -16.47 13.70 8.64
CA VAL A 157 -17.26 12.67 7.93
C VAL A 157 -18.71 13.12 7.78
N ARG A 158 -19.28 13.74 8.83
CA ARG A 158 -20.66 14.26 8.78
C ARG A 158 -20.77 15.41 7.79
N ALA A 159 -19.76 16.28 7.76
CA ALA A 159 -19.68 17.39 6.82
C ALA A 159 -19.61 16.89 5.37
N GLU A 160 -18.77 15.89 5.08
CA GLU A 160 -18.65 15.32 3.74
C GLU A 160 -19.93 14.61 3.30
N GLU A 161 -20.58 13.84 4.17
CA GLU A 161 -21.87 13.22 3.85
C GLU A 161 -22.96 14.24 3.60
N SER A 162 -23.00 15.33 4.38
CA SER A 162 -23.95 16.43 4.16
C SER A 162 -23.70 17.13 2.83
N ARG A 163 -22.42 17.27 2.44
CA ARG A 163 -22.01 17.82 1.14
C ARG A 163 -22.47 16.91 -0.01
N LEU A 164 -22.21 15.60 0.08
CA LEU A 164 -22.63 14.61 -0.91
C LEU A 164 -24.15 14.52 -1.05
N ALA A 165 -24.89 14.48 0.06
CA ALA A 165 -26.35 14.48 0.06
C ALA A 165 -26.92 15.75 -0.59
N SER A 166 -26.28 16.89 -0.38
CA SER A 166 -26.65 18.16 -1.04
C SER A 166 -26.37 18.12 -2.55
N GLU A 167 -25.28 17.51 -2.99
CA GLU A 167 -24.98 17.31 -4.42
C GLU A 167 -25.96 16.35 -5.08
N GLU A 168 -26.34 15.27 -4.39
CA GLU A 168 -27.31 14.28 -4.88
C GLU A 168 -28.74 14.85 -4.95
N ALA A 169 -29.15 15.64 -3.95
CA ALA A 169 -30.43 16.36 -3.99
C ALA A 169 -30.50 17.37 -5.15
N LYS A 170 -29.38 18.04 -5.46
CA LYS A 170 -29.28 18.91 -6.64
C LYS A 170 -29.43 18.13 -7.95
N ARG A 171 -28.83 16.94 -8.05
CA ARG A 171 -28.99 16.04 -9.22
C ARG A 171 -30.43 15.55 -9.40
N ASN A 172 -31.12 15.18 -8.31
CA ASN A 172 -32.48 14.67 -8.40
C ASN A 172 -33.51 15.76 -8.76
N ASN A 173 -33.31 16.99 -8.29
CA ASN A 173 -34.20 18.14 -8.60
C ASN A 173 -34.03 18.72 -10.02
N THR A 174 -33.04 18.26 -10.80
CA THR A 174 -32.81 18.73 -12.18
C THR A 174 -33.30 17.76 -13.26
N SER A 175 -34.05 16.71 -12.88
CA SER A 175 -34.63 15.72 -13.81
C SER A 175 -35.87 16.20 -14.61
N GLY A 176 -36.11 17.52 -14.69
CA GLY A 176 -37.32 18.11 -15.29
C GLY A 176 -37.14 19.23 -16.31
N SER A 177 -35.92 19.60 -16.73
CA SER A 177 -35.73 20.66 -17.73
C SER A 177 -34.45 20.47 -18.53
N ALA A 178 -34.59 20.44 -19.85
CA ALA A 178 -33.49 20.38 -20.81
C ALA A 178 -32.51 21.56 -20.65
N SER A 179 -31.22 21.25 -20.85
CA SER A 179 -30.07 22.14 -21.12
C SER A 179 -29.87 23.35 -20.19
N ASP A 180 -29.04 23.19 -19.15
CA ASP A 180 -27.82 24.03 -19.02
C ASP A 180 -26.79 23.49 -17.99
N SER A 181 -25.53 23.43 -18.44
CA SER A 181 -24.26 23.42 -17.70
C SER A 181 -24.16 22.82 -16.28
N THR A 182 -24.28 21.50 -16.11
CA THR A 182 -23.36 20.82 -15.19
C THR A 182 -22.12 20.50 -16.02
N GLU A 183 -21.00 21.20 -15.82
CA GLU A 183 -19.76 21.06 -16.61
C GLU A 183 -19.58 19.64 -17.16
N ALA A 184 -19.89 19.44 -18.44
CA ALA A 184 -19.94 18.11 -19.04
C ALA A 184 -18.53 17.53 -19.03
N SER A 185 -18.23 16.60 -18.11
CA SER A 185 -16.93 15.93 -18.09
C SER A 185 -16.81 15.07 -19.34
N ILE A 186 -15.74 15.26 -20.10
CA ILE A 186 -15.43 14.40 -21.25
C ILE A 186 -14.41 13.36 -20.83
N THR A 187 -14.29 12.30 -21.62
CA THR A 187 -13.27 11.29 -21.38
C THR A 187 -11.99 11.65 -22.12
N LEU A 188 -10.87 11.13 -21.63
CA LEU A 188 -9.58 11.32 -22.27
C LEU A 188 -9.57 10.81 -23.72
N TRP A 189 -10.38 9.78 -24.01
CA TRP A 189 -10.55 9.22 -25.36
C TRP A 189 -11.34 10.10 -26.31
N ASP A 190 -12.05 11.12 -25.81
CA ASP A 190 -12.72 12.12 -26.64
C ASP A 190 -11.78 13.25 -27.07
N VAL A 191 -10.57 13.31 -26.49
CA VAL A 191 -9.54 14.32 -26.81
C VAL A 191 -8.69 13.81 -27.97
N ASP A 192 -8.84 14.45 -29.13
CA ASP A 192 -8.11 14.14 -30.36
C ASP A 192 -6.93 15.10 -30.58
N GLU A 193 -6.03 15.14 -29.60
CA GLU A 193 -4.87 16.03 -29.60
C GLU A 193 -3.65 15.31 -29.02
N TYR A 194 -2.46 15.89 -29.23
CA TYR A 194 -1.25 15.49 -28.56
C TYR A 194 -1.09 16.22 -27.23
N LEU A 195 -0.41 15.60 -26.27
CA LEU A 195 -0.05 16.24 -25.01
C LEU A 195 0.73 17.53 -25.31
N SER A 196 0.31 18.62 -24.69
CA SER A 196 1.00 19.89 -24.82
C SER A 196 1.02 20.68 -23.53
N MET A 197 2.14 21.35 -23.30
CA MET A 197 2.35 22.22 -22.14
C MET A 197 3.43 23.24 -22.45
N ARG A 198 3.55 24.29 -21.65
CA ARG A 198 4.64 25.27 -21.74
C ARG A 198 5.06 25.79 -20.38
N PRO A 199 6.33 26.19 -20.21
CA PRO A 199 6.71 27.02 -19.10
C PRO A 199 6.21 28.46 -19.33
N LEU A 200 5.76 29.13 -18.27
CA LEU A 200 5.37 30.54 -18.31
C LEU A 200 6.48 31.42 -17.72
N SER A 201 6.84 31.14 -16.48
CA SER A 201 7.86 31.92 -15.77
C SER A 201 8.48 31.15 -14.61
N CYS A 202 9.70 31.51 -14.23
CA CYS A 202 10.34 31.03 -13.02
C CYS A 202 10.69 32.19 -12.07
N SER A 203 10.80 31.92 -10.77
CA SER A 203 11.20 32.89 -9.76
C SER A 203 12.04 32.23 -8.67
N ASN A 204 12.80 33.03 -7.92
CA ASN A 204 13.61 32.60 -6.77
C ASN A 204 14.70 31.55 -7.11
N MET A 205 15.31 31.67 -8.29
CA MET A 205 16.31 30.69 -8.78
C MET A 205 17.68 30.79 -8.10
N GLY A 206 17.97 31.91 -7.41
CA GLY A 206 19.27 32.13 -6.76
C GLY A 206 20.46 32.24 -7.72
N THR A 207 20.21 32.51 -9.01
CA THR A 207 21.26 32.64 -10.04
C THR A 207 21.89 34.03 -9.98
N SER A 208 23.21 34.10 -9.81
CA SER A 208 23.99 35.35 -9.71
C SER A 208 24.56 35.85 -11.05
N ASP A 209 24.54 35.00 -12.09
CA ASP A 209 25.35 35.21 -13.28
C ASP A 209 24.51 35.77 -14.43
N MET A 210 24.87 36.96 -14.91
CA MET A 210 24.12 37.69 -15.95
C MET A 210 24.10 36.98 -17.32
N ASP A 211 25.11 36.13 -17.58
CA ASP A 211 25.28 35.41 -18.84
C ASP A 211 24.68 33.98 -18.82
N SER A 212 24.04 33.57 -17.71
CA SER A 212 23.43 32.24 -17.65
C SER A 212 22.08 32.23 -18.37
N GLN A 213 21.84 31.14 -19.10
CA GLN A 213 20.56 30.85 -19.72
C GLN A 213 19.88 29.71 -18.97
N ILE A 214 18.57 29.69 -18.97
CA ILE A 214 17.77 28.65 -18.35
C ILE A 214 16.80 28.02 -19.35
N SER A 215 16.51 26.74 -19.18
CA SER A 215 15.49 26.00 -19.91
C SER A 215 14.72 25.09 -18.97
N VAL A 216 13.51 24.71 -19.36
CA VAL A 216 12.69 23.74 -18.64
C VAL A 216 12.61 22.46 -19.47
N GLU A 217 13.03 21.35 -18.88
CA GLU A 217 12.88 20.03 -19.45
C GLU A 217 11.64 19.34 -18.88
N PHE A 218 10.83 18.78 -19.76
CA PHE A 218 9.63 18.04 -19.45
C PHE A 218 9.80 16.59 -19.89
N SER A 219 9.59 15.65 -18.99
CA SER A 219 9.67 14.22 -19.27
C SER A 219 8.45 13.52 -18.69
N VAL A 220 7.78 12.68 -19.46
CA VAL A 220 6.64 11.89 -18.97
C VAL A 220 7.09 10.44 -18.77
N TYR A 221 6.86 9.91 -17.58
CA TYR A 221 7.22 8.55 -17.19
C TYR A 221 5.98 7.71 -16.88
N CYS A 222 6.07 6.41 -17.18
CA CYS A 222 5.19 5.39 -16.62
C CYS A 222 6.05 4.32 -15.94
N GLY A 223 6.05 4.31 -14.61
CA GLY A 223 6.98 3.48 -13.84
C GLY A 223 8.43 3.90 -14.10
N LYS A 224 9.24 2.98 -14.67
CA LYS A 224 10.65 3.23 -15.03
C LYS A 224 10.83 3.69 -16.49
N THR A 225 9.77 3.63 -17.30
CA THR A 225 9.84 3.89 -18.75
C THR A 225 9.57 5.37 -19.02
N SER A 226 10.50 6.04 -19.71
CA SER A 226 10.28 7.37 -20.27
C SER A 226 9.45 7.27 -21.54
N LEU A 227 8.26 7.87 -21.55
CA LEU A 227 7.36 7.89 -22.70
C LEU A 227 7.75 8.99 -23.69
N VAL A 228 8.00 10.20 -23.21
CA VAL A 228 8.36 11.35 -24.05
C VAL A 228 9.20 12.35 -23.25
N HIS A 229 10.11 13.05 -23.95
CA HIS A 229 10.96 14.10 -23.40
C HIS A 229 11.04 15.29 -24.36
N LYS A 230 10.89 16.51 -23.84
CA LYS A 230 11.04 17.77 -24.58
C LYS A 230 11.62 18.85 -23.68
N ALA A 231 12.47 19.71 -24.25
CA ALA A 231 13.00 20.90 -23.59
C ALA A 231 12.37 22.17 -24.19
N SER A 232 12.20 23.21 -23.37
CA SER A 232 11.82 24.54 -23.82
C SER A 232 12.97 25.25 -24.54
N SER A 233 12.68 26.40 -25.16
CA SER A 233 13.73 27.34 -25.56
C SER A 233 14.53 27.82 -24.33
N LYS A 234 15.76 28.27 -24.58
CA LYS A 234 16.61 28.87 -23.56
C LYS A 234 16.27 30.35 -23.41
N VAL A 235 16.08 30.81 -22.17
CA VAL A 235 15.83 32.22 -21.86
C VAL A 235 16.89 32.75 -20.89
N PRO A 236 17.18 34.05 -20.86
CA PRO A 236 18.14 34.60 -19.90
C PRO A 236 17.66 34.43 -18.44
N SER A 237 18.57 34.08 -17.54
CA SER A 237 18.25 33.86 -16.12
C SER A 237 17.72 35.11 -15.40
N HIS A 238 18.14 36.30 -15.84
CA HIS A 238 17.68 37.59 -15.29
C HIS A 238 16.24 37.95 -15.72
N ASN A 239 15.74 37.35 -16.81
CA ASN A 239 14.36 37.50 -17.27
C ASN A 239 13.76 36.12 -17.59
N PRO A 240 13.43 35.32 -16.54
CA PRO A 240 13.01 33.93 -16.66
C PRO A 240 11.55 33.81 -17.14
N ARG A 241 11.24 34.34 -18.33
CA ARG A 241 9.90 34.35 -18.96
C ARG A 241 9.99 33.77 -20.37
N TRP A 242 9.19 32.76 -20.65
CA TRP A 242 9.15 32.09 -21.96
C TRP A 242 8.12 32.73 -22.89
N VAL A 243 8.38 33.98 -23.28
CA VAL A 243 7.47 34.78 -24.13
C VAL A 243 7.48 34.31 -25.60
N GLU A 244 8.55 33.68 -26.08
CA GLU A 244 8.60 33.15 -27.46
C GLU A 244 7.67 31.95 -27.66
N CYS A 245 7.45 31.16 -26.59
CA CYS A 245 6.40 30.15 -26.48
C CYS A 245 4.98 30.78 -26.38
N LEU A 246 4.77 31.98 -26.89
CA LEU A 246 3.45 32.61 -27.06
C LEU A 246 3.20 33.03 -28.52
N ILE A 247 4.23 33.05 -29.38
CA ILE A 247 4.20 33.76 -30.67
C ILE A 247 4.17 32.81 -31.90
N SER A 248 4.29 31.49 -31.72
CA SER A 248 4.13 30.53 -32.83
C SER A 248 2.72 30.67 -33.45
N MET A 249 2.62 30.97 -34.74
CA MET A 249 1.34 31.27 -35.40
C MET A 249 0.47 30.04 -35.70
N PHE A 250 0.95 28.83 -35.45
CA PHE A 250 0.24 27.58 -35.79
C PHE A 250 -0.06 26.65 -34.60
N SER A 251 0.53 26.89 -33.43
CA SER A 251 0.09 26.34 -32.14
C SER A 251 0.10 27.51 -31.16
N GLN A 252 -0.78 27.58 -30.16
CA GLN A 252 -0.87 28.68 -29.18
C GLN A 252 0.37 28.82 -28.27
N GLY A 253 1.58 28.72 -28.81
CA GLY A 253 2.85 28.77 -28.12
C GLY A 253 3.15 27.55 -27.24
N MET A 254 2.33 26.51 -27.30
CA MET A 254 2.52 25.29 -26.51
C MET A 254 3.57 24.37 -27.13
N ILE A 255 4.34 23.68 -26.28
CA ILE A 255 5.27 22.63 -26.70
C ILE A 255 4.45 21.36 -26.94
N LEU A 256 4.49 20.84 -28.16
CA LEU A 256 3.83 19.59 -28.55
C LEU A 256 4.74 18.39 -28.24
N PHE A 257 4.19 17.42 -27.53
CA PHE A 257 4.85 16.17 -27.18
C PHE A 257 4.38 15.10 -28.15
N ASP A 258 5.29 14.21 -28.55
CA ASP A 258 4.95 13.03 -29.36
C ASP A 258 4.31 11.94 -28.48
N LEU A 259 3.22 12.31 -27.80
CA LEU A 259 2.40 11.44 -26.96
C LEU A 259 0.95 11.84 -27.16
N TYR A 260 0.18 10.96 -27.78
CA TYR A 260 -1.22 11.20 -28.06
C TYR A 260 -2.05 11.06 -26.78
N MET A 261 -3.05 11.94 -26.59
CA MET A 261 -3.79 12.00 -25.33
C MET A 261 -4.53 10.69 -25.01
N LYS A 262 -4.97 9.94 -26.04
CA LYS A 262 -5.66 8.66 -25.85
C LYS A 262 -4.74 7.52 -25.39
N ASP A 263 -3.42 7.68 -25.59
CA ASP A 263 -2.39 6.72 -25.21
C ASP A 263 -1.74 7.04 -23.86
N LEU A 264 -2.13 8.15 -23.23
CA LEU A 264 -1.60 8.56 -21.94
C LEU A 264 -2.04 7.56 -20.84
N PRO A 265 -1.11 6.89 -20.13
CA PRO A 265 -1.48 5.91 -19.13
C PRO A 265 -1.99 6.56 -17.83
N PRO A 266 -2.87 5.89 -17.06
CA PRO A 266 -3.40 6.41 -15.79
C PRO A 266 -2.33 6.74 -14.73
N ALA A 267 -1.19 6.08 -14.79
CA ALA A 267 -0.07 6.26 -13.87
C ALA A 267 1.01 7.22 -14.42
N ALA A 268 0.71 8.01 -15.46
CA ALA A 268 1.67 8.93 -16.05
C ALA A 268 2.12 10.01 -15.06
N ILE A 269 3.43 10.15 -14.91
CA ILE A 269 4.09 11.13 -14.06
C ILE A 269 4.87 12.09 -14.96
N LEU A 270 4.60 13.38 -14.83
CA LEU A 270 5.38 14.44 -15.45
C LEU A 270 6.51 14.87 -14.51
N SER A 271 7.74 14.67 -14.96
CA SER A 271 8.95 15.19 -14.34
C SER A 271 9.37 16.48 -15.04
N VAL A 272 9.57 17.53 -14.25
CA VAL A 272 9.94 18.87 -14.71
C VAL A 272 11.28 19.24 -14.10
N HIS A 273 12.26 19.58 -14.93
CA HIS A 273 13.58 20.05 -14.48
C HIS A 273 13.83 21.46 -14.96
N LEU A 274 14.30 22.32 -14.06
CA LEU A 274 14.83 23.63 -14.40
C LEU A 274 16.35 23.51 -14.56
N VAL A 275 16.84 23.72 -15.77
CA VAL A 275 18.26 23.58 -16.13
C VAL A 275 18.85 24.94 -16.42
N GLU A 276 19.99 25.24 -15.82
CA GLU A 276 20.83 26.39 -16.13
C GLU A 276 21.98 25.95 -17.03
N THR A 277 22.10 26.57 -18.20
CA THR A 277 23.26 26.43 -19.09
C THR A 277 24.18 27.63 -18.89
N LYS A 278 25.45 27.36 -18.56
CA LYS A 278 26.53 28.36 -18.56
C LYS A 278 27.51 28.08 -19.69
N LEU A 279 27.85 29.13 -20.44
CA LEU A 279 28.89 29.06 -21.46
C LEU A 279 30.24 29.44 -20.84
N LYS A 280 31.12 28.46 -20.61
CA LYS A 280 32.46 28.69 -20.06
C LYS A 280 33.52 28.18 -21.03
N LYS A 281 34.37 29.09 -21.53
CA LYS A 281 35.49 28.77 -22.45
C LYS A 281 35.08 27.90 -23.65
N GLY A 282 33.92 28.19 -24.25
CA GLY A 282 33.42 27.46 -25.43
C GLY A 282 32.77 26.10 -25.15
N LYS A 283 32.66 25.67 -23.88
CA LYS A 283 31.87 24.49 -23.48
C LYS A 283 30.63 24.93 -22.70
N SER A 284 29.48 24.35 -23.02
CA SER A 284 28.24 24.49 -22.27
C SER A 284 28.27 23.55 -21.07
N GLU A 285 28.08 24.08 -19.87
CA GLU A 285 27.91 23.32 -18.64
C GLU A 285 26.44 23.46 -18.21
N ASP A 286 25.73 22.34 -18.17
CA ASP A 286 24.33 22.28 -17.78
C ASP A 286 24.23 21.83 -16.32
N ARG A 287 23.45 22.58 -15.54
CA ARG A 287 23.23 22.33 -14.11
C ARG A 287 21.75 22.39 -13.78
N VAL A 288 21.22 21.36 -13.10
CA VAL A 288 19.84 21.39 -12.63
C VAL A 288 19.71 22.28 -11.40
N LEU A 289 18.89 23.32 -11.49
CA LEU A 289 18.57 24.25 -10.39
C LEU A 289 17.46 23.72 -9.47
N GLY A 290 16.57 22.93 -10.04
CA GLY A 290 15.55 22.22 -9.28
C GLY A 290 14.67 21.34 -10.14
N TRP A 291 13.93 20.46 -9.50
CA TRP A 291 13.10 19.47 -10.15
C TRP A 291 11.76 19.25 -9.43
N ALA A 292 10.75 18.74 -10.13
CA ALA A 292 9.49 18.32 -9.53
C ALA A 292 8.87 17.19 -10.34
N ASN A 293 8.31 16.19 -9.66
CA ASN A 293 7.49 15.16 -10.29
C ASN A 293 6.04 15.37 -9.88
N ILE A 294 5.12 15.43 -10.83
CA ILE A 294 3.68 15.56 -10.60
C ILE A 294 2.91 14.52 -11.39
N ARG A 295 1.78 14.06 -10.87
CA ARG A 295 0.89 13.19 -11.64
C ARG A 295 0.14 14.06 -12.65
N LEU A 296 0.03 13.57 -13.88
CA LEU A 296 -0.82 14.20 -14.88
C LEU A 296 -2.30 13.99 -14.58
N LEU A 297 -2.63 12.98 -13.77
CA LEU A 297 -3.98 12.70 -13.31
C LEU A 297 -4.08 12.74 -11.79
N ASP A 298 -5.17 13.30 -11.30
CA ASP A 298 -5.47 13.34 -9.88
C ASP A 298 -6.00 11.99 -9.35
N TRP A 299 -6.35 11.94 -8.07
CA TRP A 299 -6.87 10.74 -7.43
C TRP A 299 -8.30 10.37 -7.88
N ARG A 300 -9.03 11.29 -8.52
CA ARG A 300 -10.34 11.07 -9.14
C ARG A 300 -10.21 10.61 -10.60
N GLY A 301 -9.00 10.54 -11.14
CA GLY A 301 -8.73 10.25 -12.54
C GLY A 301 -9.00 11.44 -13.47
N GLU A 302 -9.05 12.67 -12.93
CA GLU A 302 -9.16 13.91 -13.69
C GLU A 302 -7.78 14.39 -14.15
N LEU A 303 -7.67 14.72 -15.44
CA LEU A 303 -6.46 15.25 -16.04
C LEU A 303 -6.19 16.66 -15.51
N LEU A 304 -4.94 16.92 -15.15
CA LEU A 304 -4.45 18.24 -14.77
C LEU A 304 -4.46 19.17 -15.99
N GLN A 305 -5.15 20.31 -15.88
CA GLN A 305 -5.32 21.28 -16.96
C GLN A 305 -5.02 22.70 -16.47
N GLY A 306 -4.60 23.57 -17.40
CA GLY A 306 -4.37 24.99 -17.13
C GLY A 306 -3.08 25.26 -16.36
N VAL A 307 -3.07 26.38 -15.63
CA VAL A 307 -1.86 26.91 -14.99
C VAL A 307 -1.57 26.22 -13.68
N VAL A 308 -0.35 25.71 -13.53
CA VAL A 308 0.15 24.99 -12.36
C VAL A 308 1.41 25.67 -11.83
N THR A 309 1.44 25.93 -10.52
CA THR A 309 2.65 26.40 -9.83
C THR A 309 3.37 25.21 -9.22
N LEU A 310 4.67 25.08 -9.52
CA LEU A 310 5.56 24.05 -9.01
C LEU A 310 6.63 24.69 -8.12
N ASN A 311 6.62 24.34 -6.83
CA ASN A 311 7.75 24.58 -5.95
C ASN A 311 8.76 23.46 -6.16
N LEU A 312 9.96 23.77 -6.66
CA LEU A 312 10.93 22.76 -7.07
C LEU A 312 11.77 22.25 -5.88
N TRP A 313 12.14 20.97 -5.93
CA TRP A 313 13.12 20.35 -5.05
C TRP A 313 14.54 20.73 -5.48
N GLY A 314 15.44 20.93 -4.53
CA GLY A 314 16.86 21.12 -4.80
C GLY A 314 17.63 19.80 -4.86
N GLY A 315 18.88 19.86 -5.30
CA GLY A 315 19.77 18.69 -5.36
C GLY A 315 19.63 17.88 -6.64
N GLU A 316 20.15 16.65 -6.62
CA GLU A 316 20.09 15.75 -7.77
C GLU A 316 18.64 15.32 -8.07
N PRO A 317 18.21 15.31 -9.35
CA PRO A 317 16.87 14.86 -9.72
C PRO A 317 16.61 13.40 -9.35
N GLU A 318 15.51 13.15 -8.64
CA GLU A 318 15.03 11.79 -8.41
C GLU A 318 13.95 11.43 -9.44
N TYR A 319 14.20 10.38 -10.22
CA TYR A 319 13.31 9.95 -11.30
C TYR A 319 12.25 8.96 -10.80
N PRO A 320 11.04 8.96 -11.39
CA PRO A 320 10.05 7.91 -11.16
C PRO A 320 10.63 6.51 -11.48
N PRO A 321 10.19 5.45 -10.77
CA PRO A 321 9.15 5.43 -9.74
C PRO A 321 9.68 5.73 -8.32
N HIS A 322 10.99 5.91 -8.16
CA HIS A 322 11.61 6.02 -6.84
C HIS A 322 11.64 7.46 -6.31
N GLY A 323 11.56 8.44 -7.20
CA GLY A 323 11.53 9.85 -6.82
C GLY A 323 10.22 10.30 -6.18
N ARG A 324 10.33 11.32 -5.33
CA ARG A 324 9.17 11.95 -4.69
C ARG A 324 8.22 12.53 -5.73
N ILE A 325 6.92 12.36 -5.50
CA ILE A 325 5.84 12.96 -6.29
C ILE A 325 5.19 14.07 -5.45
N GLY A 326 5.15 15.29 -5.97
CA GLY A 326 4.57 16.46 -5.31
C GLY A 326 5.50 17.68 -5.34
N CYS A 327 4.92 18.83 -4.97
CA CYS A 327 5.64 20.09 -4.86
C CYS A 327 6.41 20.21 -3.54
N ASN A 328 7.47 21.02 -3.55
CA ASN A 328 8.28 21.33 -2.39
C ASN A 328 7.70 22.49 -1.56
N ASP A 329 6.53 22.28 -0.94
CA ASP A 329 5.83 23.36 -0.21
C ASP A 329 6.60 23.88 1.01
N ASN A 330 7.45 23.04 1.59
CA ASN A 330 8.34 23.40 2.70
C ASN A 330 9.65 24.06 2.23
N LYS A 331 9.85 24.25 0.92
CA LYS A 331 11.05 24.88 0.32
C LYS A 331 12.38 24.24 0.78
N GLN A 332 12.39 22.92 0.93
CA GLN A 332 13.55 22.15 1.34
C GLN A 332 14.58 22.11 0.20
N GLY A 333 15.78 22.65 0.44
CA GLY A 333 16.91 22.60 -0.51
C GLY A 333 16.83 23.55 -1.71
N SER A 334 15.65 24.00 -2.12
CA SER A 334 15.47 25.00 -3.17
C SER A 334 14.25 25.88 -2.90
N ASN A 335 14.36 27.16 -3.27
CA ASN A 335 13.25 28.13 -3.24
C ASN A 335 12.66 28.38 -4.63
N CYS A 336 13.15 27.67 -5.66
CA CYS A 336 12.73 27.88 -7.04
C CYS A 336 11.23 27.62 -7.21
N ARG A 337 10.53 28.58 -7.79
CA ARG A 337 9.10 28.47 -8.10
C ARG A 337 8.92 28.63 -9.60
N LEU A 338 8.48 27.56 -10.25
CA LEU A 338 8.20 27.49 -11.68
C LEU A 338 6.69 27.50 -11.91
N ILE A 339 6.23 28.24 -12.90
CA ILE A 339 4.83 28.25 -13.35
C ILE A 339 4.80 27.65 -14.75
N ILE A 340 3.99 26.62 -14.92
CA ILE A 340 3.75 25.95 -16.20
C ILE A 340 2.26 26.01 -16.53
N GLU A 341 1.94 25.83 -17.81
CA GLU A 341 0.57 25.74 -18.29
C GLU A 341 0.41 24.47 -19.12
N LEU A 342 -0.55 23.64 -18.73
CA LEU A 342 -1.00 22.49 -19.49
C LEU A 342 -2.20 22.88 -20.37
N ALA A 343 -2.39 22.16 -21.48
CA ALA A 343 -3.50 22.38 -22.38
C ALA A 343 -4.84 22.39 -21.62
N GLN A 344 -5.69 23.37 -21.94
CA GLN A 344 -7.05 23.45 -21.43
C GLN A 344 -8.01 23.02 -22.53
N TYR A 345 -8.80 21.99 -22.26
CA TYR A 345 -9.75 21.44 -23.23
C TYR A 345 -11.13 22.07 -23.05
N ARG A 346 -12.02 21.82 -24.03
CA ARG A 346 -13.40 22.36 -24.05
C ARG A 346 -14.19 22.06 -22.79
N SER A 347 -13.89 20.93 -22.15
CA SER A 347 -14.44 20.57 -20.86
C SER A 347 -13.42 20.87 -19.76
N PRO A 348 -13.84 21.51 -18.66
CA PRO A 348 -12.97 21.73 -17.50
C PRO A 348 -12.59 20.40 -16.81
N LYS A 349 -13.29 19.30 -17.10
CA LYS A 349 -13.04 17.98 -16.50
C LYS A 349 -12.84 16.94 -17.59
N VAL A 350 -11.59 16.65 -17.91
CA VAL A 350 -11.21 15.49 -18.72
C VAL A 350 -10.88 14.34 -17.77
N ARG A 351 -11.59 13.22 -17.88
CA ARG A 351 -11.40 12.05 -17.00
C ARG A 351 -10.84 10.86 -17.75
N MET A 352 -10.12 10.01 -17.04
CA MET A 352 -9.82 8.67 -17.55
C MET A 352 -11.10 7.91 -17.86
N PRO A 353 -11.13 7.11 -18.95
CA PRO A 353 -12.23 6.22 -19.21
C PRO A 353 -12.44 5.26 -18.05
N ASP A 354 -13.69 4.93 -17.75
CA ASP A 354 -14.00 4.00 -16.67
C ASP A 354 -13.96 2.53 -17.16
N SER A 355 -14.12 1.59 -16.23
CA SER A 355 -14.18 0.16 -16.56
C SER A 355 -15.32 -0.18 -17.53
N SER A 356 -16.40 0.61 -17.56
CA SER A 356 -17.54 0.40 -18.46
C SER A 356 -17.22 0.73 -19.91
N GLN A 357 -16.28 1.67 -20.14
CA GLN A 357 -15.75 2.01 -21.46
C GLN A 357 -14.55 1.15 -21.86
N PHE A 358 -13.66 0.85 -20.90
CA PHE A 358 -12.49 0.01 -21.14
C PHE A 358 -12.86 -1.42 -21.55
N ALA A 359 -13.80 -2.06 -20.85
CA ALA A 359 -14.09 -3.47 -21.12
C ALA A 359 -14.65 -3.73 -22.54
N PRO A 360 -15.61 -2.95 -23.08
CA PRO A 360 -16.05 -3.06 -24.47
C PRO A 360 -14.93 -2.76 -25.47
N PHE A 361 -14.09 -1.75 -25.21
CA PHE A 361 -12.98 -1.42 -26.09
C PHE A 361 -11.98 -2.58 -26.20
N ILE A 362 -11.60 -3.19 -25.08
CA ILE A 362 -10.72 -4.36 -25.07
C ILE A 362 -11.36 -5.53 -25.83
N LYS A 363 -12.66 -5.80 -25.65
CA LYS A 363 -13.38 -6.83 -26.43
C LYS A 363 -13.35 -6.54 -27.94
N PHE A 364 -13.50 -5.26 -28.31
CA PHE A 364 -13.40 -4.82 -29.70
C PHE A 364 -12.00 -5.06 -30.27
N ILE A 365 -10.94 -4.69 -29.54
CA ILE A 365 -9.55 -4.97 -29.94
C ILE A 365 -9.32 -6.48 -30.13
N TYR A 366 -9.74 -7.31 -29.18
CA TYR A 366 -9.64 -8.77 -29.32
C TYR A 366 -10.41 -9.32 -30.53
N SER A 367 -11.53 -8.70 -30.90
CA SER A 367 -12.30 -9.10 -32.09
C SER A 367 -11.60 -8.76 -33.40
N LEU A 368 -10.77 -7.70 -33.41
CA LEU A 368 -9.96 -7.30 -34.56
C LEU A 368 -8.69 -8.14 -34.68
N GLU A 369 -8.00 -8.35 -33.56
CA GLU A 369 -6.72 -9.06 -33.53
C GLU A 369 -6.87 -10.55 -33.88
N LYS A 370 -8.08 -11.13 -33.72
CA LYS A 370 -8.37 -12.58 -33.90
C LYS A 370 -7.14 -13.44 -33.59
N PRO A 371 -6.57 -13.33 -32.36
CA PRO A 371 -5.32 -14.00 -32.06
C PRO A 371 -5.51 -15.49 -32.38
N GLU A 372 -4.69 -16.02 -33.28
CA GLU A 372 -4.60 -17.47 -33.42
C GLU A 372 -4.36 -18.00 -32.02
N LYS A 373 -5.20 -18.92 -31.56
CA LYS A 373 -4.99 -19.59 -30.27
C LYS A 373 -3.67 -20.31 -30.37
N VAL A 374 -2.58 -19.65 -30.00
CA VAL A 374 -1.27 -20.28 -29.88
C VAL A 374 -1.49 -21.36 -28.83
N ARG A 375 -1.44 -22.61 -29.26
CA ARG A 375 -1.44 -23.72 -28.32
C ARG A 375 -0.20 -23.51 -27.46
N SER A 376 -0.40 -23.17 -26.20
CA SER A 376 0.67 -23.05 -25.22
C SER A 376 1.37 -24.40 -25.14
N ASP A 377 2.51 -24.52 -25.80
CA ASP A 377 3.39 -25.66 -25.65
C ASP A 377 4.15 -25.56 -24.32
N GLU A 378 4.57 -26.71 -23.79
CA GLU A 378 5.31 -26.78 -22.52
C GLU A 378 6.57 -25.91 -22.56
N PHE A 379 7.16 -25.75 -23.75
CA PHE A 379 8.30 -24.88 -24.00
C PHE A 379 7.96 -23.39 -23.81
N SER A 380 6.83 -22.88 -24.35
CA SER A 380 6.42 -21.48 -24.13
C SER A 380 6.13 -21.20 -22.66
N VAL A 381 5.45 -22.12 -21.96
CA VAL A 381 5.19 -21.97 -20.52
C VAL A 381 6.51 -21.89 -19.74
N ARG A 382 7.45 -22.78 -20.02
CA ARG A 382 8.78 -22.77 -19.39
C ARG A 382 9.54 -21.49 -19.69
N ARG A 383 9.52 -21.02 -20.95
CA ARG A 383 10.15 -19.75 -21.34
C ARG A 383 9.56 -18.56 -20.58
N ILE A 384 8.24 -18.47 -20.45
CA ILE A 384 7.58 -17.42 -19.65
C ILE A 384 8.01 -17.50 -18.19
N LEU A 385 8.01 -18.69 -17.58
CA LEU A 385 8.41 -18.88 -16.19
C LEU A 385 9.88 -18.51 -15.95
N ASP A 386 10.76 -18.86 -16.88
CA ASP A 386 12.18 -18.50 -16.82
C ASP A 386 12.36 -16.98 -16.96
N THR A 387 11.62 -16.31 -17.86
CA THR A 387 11.60 -14.84 -17.97
C THR A 387 11.07 -14.17 -16.69
N LEU A 388 9.99 -14.70 -16.09
CA LEU A 388 9.46 -14.19 -14.82
C LEU A 388 10.48 -14.35 -13.68
N ARG A 389 11.10 -15.52 -13.56
CA ARG A 389 12.13 -15.79 -12.56
C ARG A 389 13.33 -14.86 -12.73
N LYS A 390 13.80 -14.68 -13.97
CA LYS A 390 14.87 -13.73 -14.31
C LYS A 390 14.53 -12.32 -13.83
N ARG A 391 13.29 -11.86 -14.07
CA ARG A 391 12.83 -10.53 -13.61
C ARG A 391 12.75 -10.42 -12.09
N LEU A 392 12.20 -11.42 -11.40
CA LEU A 392 12.09 -11.45 -9.94
C LEU A 392 13.46 -11.42 -9.26
N LEU A 393 14.47 -12.01 -9.89
CA LEU A 393 15.86 -11.97 -9.45
C LEU A 393 16.60 -10.67 -9.85
N GLY A 394 15.90 -9.69 -10.42
CA GLY A 394 16.47 -8.39 -10.81
C GLY A 394 17.15 -8.36 -12.18
N GLY A 395 17.03 -9.41 -12.99
CA GLY A 395 17.56 -9.45 -14.35
C GLY A 395 16.85 -8.49 -15.32
N VAL A 396 17.60 -8.00 -16.30
CA VAL A 396 17.07 -7.19 -17.41
C VAL A 396 16.39 -8.11 -18.41
N ILE A 397 15.13 -7.82 -18.73
CA ILE A 397 14.36 -8.52 -19.77
C ILE A 397 14.65 -7.82 -21.11
N SER A 398 14.90 -8.58 -22.17
CA SER A 398 15.09 -8.01 -23.52
C SER A 398 13.74 -7.66 -24.16
N THR A 399 13.74 -6.75 -25.14
CA THR A 399 12.53 -6.39 -25.91
C THR A 399 11.89 -7.62 -26.60
N GLU A 400 12.70 -8.59 -27.01
CA GLU A 400 12.20 -9.84 -27.59
C GLU A 400 11.46 -10.69 -26.56
N GLU A 401 11.99 -10.81 -25.33
CA GLU A 401 11.34 -11.53 -24.23
C GLU A 401 10.04 -10.82 -23.81
N GLU A 402 10.01 -9.49 -23.78
CA GLU A 402 8.79 -8.70 -23.51
C GLU A 402 7.74 -8.91 -24.59
N LEU A 403 8.12 -8.86 -25.87
CA LEU A 403 7.23 -9.12 -27.00
C LEU A 403 6.72 -10.56 -26.98
N PHE A 404 7.58 -11.53 -26.62
CA PHE A 404 7.19 -12.92 -26.48
C PHE A 404 6.13 -13.09 -25.39
N VAL A 405 6.33 -12.51 -24.20
CA VAL A 405 5.31 -12.54 -23.12
C VAL A 405 4.02 -11.83 -23.57
N TRP A 406 4.13 -10.69 -24.26
CA TRP A 406 2.97 -9.94 -24.77
C TRP A 406 2.17 -10.72 -25.81
N THR A 407 2.82 -11.49 -26.69
CA THR A 407 2.13 -12.31 -27.70
C THR A 407 1.44 -13.55 -27.12
N GLN A 408 1.83 -13.98 -25.92
CA GLN A 408 1.23 -15.10 -25.20
C GLN A 408 0.14 -14.68 -24.17
N ARG A 409 -0.25 -13.40 -24.15
CA ARG A 409 -1.32 -12.86 -23.30
C ARG A 409 -2.71 -13.28 -23.79
#